data_AF-A0A1M6RIE3-F1
#
_entry.id   AF-A0A1M6RIE3-F1
#
_cell.length_a   1.000
_cell.length_b   1.000
_cell.length_c   1.000
_cell.angle_alpha   90.00
_cell.angle_beta   90.00
_cell.angle_gamma   90.00
#
_symmetry.space_group_name_H-M   'P 1'
#
loop_
_entity.id
_entity.type
_entity.pdbx_description
1 polymer ?
#
loop_
_entity_poly.entity_id
_entity_poly.type
_entity_poly.pdbx_seq_one_letter_code
_entity_poly.pdbx_strand_id
1 'polypeptide(L)'
;MKVHNLTVKQYLSHLRRHPMPELISDECIAALSNIEGKYGDAITHMTMLEVRLGEEARYADYIIEIDEQSIPLVETLWHEVDYEEYAKGGTIKPCLFVDTSRDAKNGNYGEFWDKVLPSFLGEERAKKLRAPLDRTTAALPKGAYIKQIGTMTGRNEMDIMRLVIMFPSWESISQGLAAVGWPGDMARLQEELSSWQATRYIAVNLDLGEEGILPKIGIELFHCWRHPLLVDKLITRLEEAGLCLPGKAAALRRWIRIRPDGDPLIQTMLVHFKLNYKDGKCAEAKAYLAQVPCFHHYYFDAYDRPVYMQMQLKDEADTLTVGEAIRWLYECEDNRVRKVQFIGGTAYEHLDRLLEECDSGGLEAEVLLTGRESMTWLEKAIEAGAAAFIIEIDTAEADLSALKILQTLEFPAVRVKLFMNSENAGKLEETASLLAGAYGVEELILTGMRPGTGAFPNREQLEKTAEFLQKHEEKAEPGNYRQGKMKILVDACFSALRAFLGGEEPTKNSNRGIERGCGAGRDRFCVTARGKLAPCICLKVGEEYSSLAEYWETSDTLQKLRTPDAPRAYPSCDGCAYERRCLPCPAVKEKCPLQL
;
A
#
# COMPACT_ATOMS: atom_id res chain seq x y z
N MET A 1 -1.04 8.58 -6.29
CA MET A 1 -1.45 7.87 -5.07
C MET A 1 -0.85 8.65 -3.92
N LYS A 2 -1.66 9.21 -3.02
CA LYS A 2 -1.12 9.89 -1.84
C LYS A 2 -0.46 8.80 -0.99
N VAL A 3 0.82 8.98 -0.67
CA VAL A 3 1.50 8.11 0.28
C VAL A 3 0.82 8.35 1.63
N HIS A 4 0.30 7.30 2.25
CA HIS A 4 -0.30 7.43 3.58
C HIS A 4 0.83 7.64 4.59
N ASN A 5 0.75 8.73 5.35
CA ASN A 5 1.65 8.98 6.47
C ASN A 5 1.30 7.98 7.58
N LEU A 6 2.15 6.97 7.77
CA LEU A 6 1.98 5.97 8.82
C LEU A 6 3.03 6.14 9.89
N THR A 7 2.67 5.87 11.14
CA THR A 7 3.61 5.87 12.25
C THR A 7 4.40 4.55 12.30
N VAL A 8 5.61 4.56 12.86
CA VAL A 8 6.40 3.35 13.08
C VAL A 8 5.62 2.31 13.90
N LYS A 9 4.82 2.75 14.88
CA LYS A 9 3.96 1.89 15.68
C LYS A 9 2.95 1.10 14.83
N GLN A 10 2.39 1.71 13.79
CA GLN A 10 1.46 1.02 12.90
C GLN A 10 2.17 -0.10 12.11
N TYR A 11 3.39 0.13 11.62
CA TYR A 11 4.18 -0.91 10.98
C TYR A 11 4.55 -2.06 11.93
N LEU A 12 4.96 -1.74 13.15
CA LEU A 12 5.27 -2.75 14.16
C LEU A 12 4.04 -3.57 14.56
N SER A 13 2.87 -2.93 14.69
CA SER A 13 1.58 -3.63 14.91
C SER A 13 1.25 -4.58 13.76
N HIS A 14 1.50 -4.17 12.51
CA HIS A 14 1.36 -5.06 11.35
C HIS A 14 2.33 -6.23 11.42
N LEU A 15 3.63 -5.98 11.67
CA LEU A 15 4.66 -7.03 11.74
C LEU A 15 4.32 -8.10 12.79
N ARG A 16 3.87 -7.70 13.98
CA ARG A 16 3.51 -8.63 15.07
C ARG A 16 2.35 -9.58 14.73
N ARG A 17 1.49 -9.24 13.77
CA ARG A 17 0.39 -10.11 13.31
C ARG A 17 0.82 -11.16 12.30
N HIS A 18 1.95 -10.96 11.64
CA HIS A 18 2.51 -11.89 10.67
C HIS A 18 3.85 -12.44 11.16
N PRO A 19 3.86 -13.19 12.27
CA PRO A 19 5.10 -13.69 12.85
C PRO A 19 5.85 -14.57 11.85
N MET A 20 7.17 -14.36 11.79
CA MET A 20 8.10 -15.13 10.96
C MET A 20 9.17 -15.75 11.87
N PRO A 21 8.81 -16.76 12.69
CA PRO A 21 9.70 -17.29 13.72
C PRO A 21 11.00 -17.90 13.19
N GLU A 22 11.08 -18.22 11.89
CA GLU A 22 12.30 -18.68 11.23
C GLU A 22 13.28 -17.54 10.90
N LEU A 23 12.78 -16.30 10.84
CA LEU A 23 13.57 -15.10 10.55
C LEU A 23 13.81 -14.25 11.82
N ILE A 24 12.79 -14.12 12.68
CA ILE A 24 12.75 -13.22 13.82
C ILE A 24 12.14 -13.96 15.01
N SER A 25 12.89 -14.10 16.10
CA SER A 25 12.42 -14.76 17.31
C SER A 25 11.47 -13.89 18.13
N ASP A 26 10.75 -14.49 19.07
CA ASP A 26 9.87 -13.77 19.98
C ASP A 26 10.63 -12.76 20.83
N GLU A 27 11.88 -13.07 21.23
CA GLU A 27 12.74 -12.12 21.93
C GLU A 27 13.07 -10.90 21.07
N CYS A 28 13.34 -11.11 19.78
CA CYS A 28 13.58 -10.02 18.84
C CYS A 28 12.33 -9.16 18.64
N ILE A 29 11.15 -9.79 18.50
CA ILE A 29 9.86 -9.07 18.44
C ILE A 29 9.60 -8.27 19.71
N ALA A 30 9.89 -8.83 20.89
CA ALA A 30 9.74 -8.13 22.16
C ALA A 30 10.67 -6.91 22.24
N ALA A 31 11.93 -7.06 21.81
CA ALA A 31 12.93 -5.99 21.80
C ALA A 31 12.54 -4.79 20.89
N LEU A 32 11.73 -5.00 19.84
CA LEU A 32 11.19 -3.91 19.02
C LEU A 32 10.31 -2.93 19.82
N SER A 33 9.88 -3.27 21.04
CA SER A 33 9.23 -2.31 21.94
C SER A 33 10.13 -1.12 22.30
N ASN A 34 11.46 -1.29 22.26
CA ASN A 34 12.40 -0.17 22.44
C ASN A 34 12.44 0.74 21.20
N ILE A 35 12.31 0.17 20.00
CA ILE A 35 12.12 0.96 18.77
C ILE A 35 10.80 1.72 18.85
N GLU A 36 9.70 1.06 19.23
CA GLU A 36 8.39 1.68 19.40
C GLU A 36 8.42 2.81 20.45
N GLY A 37 9.10 2.61 21.58
CA GLY A 37 9.21 3.64 22.61
C GLY A 37 9.96 4.89 22.15
N LYS A 38 10.90 4.76 21.21
CA LYS A 38 11.69 5.90 20.70
C LYS A 38 11.12 6.53 19.44
N TYR A 39 10.66 5.70 18.50
CA TYR A 39 10.27 6.10 17.14
C TYR A 39 8.78 5.88 16.87
N GLY A 40 8.01 5.34 17.81
CA GLY A 40 6.64 4.85 17.58
C GLY A 40 5.71 5.87 16.92
N ASP A 41 5.80 7.14 17.30
CA ASP A 41 4.98 8.23 16.77
C ASP A 41 5.60 8.93 15.55
N ALA A 42 6.83 8.60 15.17
CA ALA A 42 7.47 9.15 13.98
C ALA A 42 6.74 8.67 12.73
N ILE A 43 6.42 9.62 11.85
CA ILE A 43 5.86 9.32 10.53
C ILE A 43 6.98 8.79 9.64
N THR A 44 6.70 7.69 8.94
CA THR A 44 7.64 7.04 8.03
C THR A 44 6.93 6.51 6.79
N HIS A 45 7.60 6.63 5.66
CA HIS A 45 7.12 6.12 4.38
C HIS A 45 7.47 4.64 4.16
N MET A 46 8.33 4.07 5.00
CA MET A 46 8.77 2.68 4.90
C MET A 46 9.49 2.24 6.17
N THR A 47 9.25 1.00 6.58
CA THR A 47 10.12 0.30 7.53
C THR A 47 10.69 -0.94 6.87
N MET A 48 11.89 -1.38 7.28
CA MET A 48 12.49 -2.60 6.78
C MET A 48 13.14 -3.43 7.88
N LEU A 49 13.27 -4.72 7.60
CA LEU A 49 13.98 -5.70 8.40
C LEU A 49 15.17 -6.21 7.59
N GLU A 50 16.37 -6.11 8.12
CA GLU A 50 17.55 -6.80 7.56
C GLU A 50 17.71 -8.14 8.28
N VAL A 51 17.50 -9.24 7.57
CA VAL A 51 17.61 -10.61 8.13
C VAL A 51 18.75 -11.38 7.50
N ARG A 52 19.51 -12.13 8.31
CA ARG A 52 20.54 -13.06 7.83
C ARG A 52 19.91 -14.35 7.33
N LEU A 53 20.44 -14.95 6.27
CA LEU A 53 19.81 -16.11 5.62
C LEU A 53 20.56 -17.42 5.81
N GLY A 54 21.89 -17.39 5.90
CA GLY A 54 22.72 -18.61 5.97
C GLY A 54 22.99 -19.12 7.38
N GLU A 55 22.54 -18.40 8.42
CA GLU A 55 22.83 -18.69 9.82
C GLU A 55 21.53 -18.98 10.59
N GLU A 56 21.60 -19.75 11.69
CA GLU A 56 20.45 -20.04 12.58
C GLU A 56 19.99 -18.83 13.40
N ALA A 57 20.70 -17.69 13.33
CA ALA A 57 20.35 -16.47 14.03
C ALA A 57 18.95 -15.97 13.63
N ARG A 58 18.07 -15.72 14.61
CA ARG A 58 16.67 -15.31 14.39
C ARG A 58 16.42 -13.91 14.92
N TYR A 59 17.15 -12.94 14.39
CA TYR A 59 16.97 -11.53 14.72
C TYR A 59 17.12 -10.69 13.46
N ALA A 60 16.66 -9.44 13.53
CA ALA A 60 16.71 -8.51 12.41
C ALA A 60 17.23 -7.14 12.87
N ASP A 61 18.00 -6.48 12.01
CA ASP A 61 18.22 -5.04 12.16
C ASP A 61 16.95 -4.32 11.67
N TYR A 62 16.58 -3.23 12.34
CA TYR A 62 15.36 -2.49 12.03
C TYR A 62 15.70 -1.16 11.35
N ILE A 63 15.08 -0.90 10.20
CA ILE A 63 15.37 0.27 9.38
C ILE A 63 14.11 1.12 9.25
N ILE A 64 14.25 2.45 9.43
CA ILE A 64 13.15 3.41 9.38
C ILE A 64 13.54 4.57 8.46
N GLU A 65 12.67 4.96 7.55
CA GLU A 65 12.85 6.18 6.73
C GLU A 65 12.09 7.36 7.35
N ILE A 66 12.78 8.39 7.83
CA ILE A 66 12.16 9.54 8.52
C ILE A 66 12.43 10.81 7.71
N ASP A 67 11.43 11.70 7.62
CA ASP A 67 11.60 13.02 7.00
C ASP A 67 12.66 13.83 7.76
N GLU A 68 13.57 14.48 7.03
CA GLU A 68 14.69 15.26 7.58
C GLU A 68 14.57 16.72 7.13
N GLN A 69 14.83 17.65 8.04
CA GLN A 69 14.74 19.10 7.79
C GLN A 69 15.99 19.86 8.24
N SER A 70 16.84 19.24 9.04
CA SER A 70 18.04 19.85 9.62
C SER A 70 19.27 19.72 8.72
N ILE A 71 19.31 18.70 7.86
CA ILE A 71 20.43 18.49 6.92
C ILE A 71 20.07 19.13 5.57
N PRO A 72 20.85 20.10 5.07
CA PRO A 72 20.58 20.74 3.78
C PRO A 72 20.51 19.72 2.64
N LEU A 73 19.56 19.89 1.72
CA LEU A 73 19.38 19.04 0.52
C LEU A 73 18.97 17.58 0.78
N VAL A 74 18.74 17.20 2.04
CA VAL A 74 18.28 15.85 2.41
C VAL A 74 16.81 15.93 2.80
N GLU A 75 15.95 15.19 2.09
CA GLU A 75 14.51 15.14 2.38
C GLU A 75 14.16 14.04 3.38
N THR A 76 14.86 12.90 3.31
CA THR A 76 14.63 11.76 4.20
C THR A 76 15.96 11.16 4.65
N LEU A 77 15.93 10.58 5.85
CA LEU A 77 17.06 9.90 6.47
C LEU A 77 16.65 8.47 6.86
N TRP A 78 17.51 7.52 6.49
CA TRP A 78 17.33 6.12 6.86
C TRP A 78 18.08 5.84 8.16
N HIS A 79 17.33 5.45 9.19
CA HIS A 79 17.86 5.01 10.48
C HIS A 79 17.96 3.49 10.48
N GLU A 80 19.16 2.94 10.32
CA GLU A 80 19.45 1.50 10.49
C GLU A 80 19.85 1.27 11.95
N VAL A 81 19.06 0.49 12.68
CA VAL A 81 19.32 0.14 14.08
C VAL A 81 19.57 -1.36 14.18
N ASP A 82 20.81 -1.70 14.53
CA ASP A 82 21.22 -3.10 14.74
C ASP A 82 20.40 -3.75 15.86
N TYR A 83 20.10 -5.05 15.74
CA TYR A 83 19.40 -5.81 16.77
C TYR A 83 20.01 -5.62 18.16
N GLU A 84 21.34 -5.75 18.25
CA GLU A 84 22.05 -5.62 19.51
C GLU A 84 21.82 -4.24 20.13
N GLU A 85 21.65 -3.19 19.34
CA GLU A 85 21.45 -1.83 19.85
C GLU A 85 20.09 -1.65 20.51
N TYR A 86 19.01 -2.05 19.84
CA TYR A 86 17.68 -1.91 20.43
C TYR A 86 17.36 -3.01 21.45
N ALA A 87 18.03 -4.17 21.41
CA ALA A 87 17.88 -5.22 22.41
C ALA A 87 18.46 -4.83 23.79
N LYS A 88 19.53 -4.02 23.84
CA LYS A 88 20.11 -3.50 25.10
C LYS A 88 19.12 -2.59 25.88
N GLY A 89 18.19 -1.96 25.18
CA GLY A 89 17.34 -0.90 25.73
C GLY A 89 18.08 0.43 25.95
N GLY A 90 17.33 1.48 26.31
CA GLY A 90 17.87 2.82 26.55
C GLY A 90 18.08 3.66 25.28
N THR A 91 19.16 4.43 25.23
CA THR A 91 19.43 5.36 24.12
C THR A 91 19.91 4.62 22.87
N ILE A 92 19.04 4.53 21.86
CA ILE A 92 19.37 3.92 20.56
C ILE A 92 20.29 4.85 19.75
N LYS A 93 21.41 4.33 19.25
CA LYS A 93 22.29 5.00 18.27
C LYS A 93 22.22 4.33 16.89
N PRO A 94 21.49 4.92 15.92
CA PRO A 94 21.39 4.36 14.57
C PRO A 94 22.66 4.61 13.74
N CYS A 95 22.88 3.76 12.74
CA CYS A 95 23.60 4.15 11.53
C CYS A 95 22.65 4.96 10.65
N LEU A 96 23.11 6.11 10.15
CA LEU A 96 22.28 7.00 9.33
C LEU A 96 22.69 6.87 7.87
N PHE A 97 21.72 6.84 6.94
CA PHE A 97 21.98 6.84 5.50
C PHE A 97 21.14 7.90 4.76
N VAL A 98 21.75 8.51 3.74
CA VAL A 98 21.15 9.53 2.87
C VAL A 98 21.08 9.00 1.43
N ASP A 99 19.95 9.21 0.75
CA ASP A 99 19.82 8.97 -0.70
C ASP A 99 20.37 10.17 -1.49
N THR A 100 21.29 9.89 -2.42
CA THR A 100 22.00 10.86 -3.26
C THR A 100 21.64 10.73 -4.75
N SER A 101 20.62 9.92 -5.07
CA SER A 101 20.24 9.57 -6.45
C SER A 101 19.66 10.73 -7.27
N ARG A 102 19.11 11.77 -6.62
CA ARG A 102 18.63 12.98 -7.32
C ARG A 102 19.80 13.79 -7.84
N ASP A 103 20.82 14.00 -7.01
CA ASP A 103 22.00 14.82 -7.35
C ASP A 103 22.92 14.13 -8.34
N ALA A 104 22.99 12.80 -8.29
CA ALA A 104 23.67 11.98 -9.30
C ALA A 104 23.23 12.30 -10.73
N LYS A 105 21.95 12.64 -10.95
CA LYS A 105 21.40 12.98 -12.28
C LYS A 105 21.86 14.35 -12.77
N ASN A 106 22.24 15.24 -11.86
CA ASN A 106 22.69 16.60 -12.17
C ASN A 106 24.22 16.69 -12.33
N GLY A 107 24.95 15.61 -12.01
CA GLY A 107 26.39 15.51 -12.26
C GLY A 107 27.27 16.43 -11.40
N ASN A 108 26.72 17.11 -10.40
CA ASN A 108 27.45 18.02 -9.53
C ASN A 108 27.38 17.56 -8.07
N TYR A 109 28.24 16.60 -7.71
CA TYR A 109 28.35 16.15 -6.34
C TYR A 109 29.09 17.13 -5.42
N GLY A 110 29.94 18.01 -5.96
CA GLY A 110 30.82 18.85 -5.13
C GLY A 110 30.04 19.79 -4.20
N GLU A 111 29.08 20.52 -4.76
CA GLU A 111 28.21 21.41 -3.97
C GLU A 111 27.33 20.62 -2.98
N PHE A 112 26.87 19.44 -3.38
CA PHE A 112 26.10 18.56 -2.52
C PHE A 112 26.94 18.10 -1.31
N TRP A 113 28.18 17.64 -1.54
CA TRP A 113 29.10 17.21 -0.49
C TRP A 113 29.44 18.34 0.50
N ASP A 114 29.67 19.56 -0.01
CA ASP A 114 29.97 20.73 0.83
C ASP A 114 28.84 21.04 1.82
N LYS A 115 27.59 20.85 1.38
CA LYS A 115 26.39 21.18 2.18
C LYS A 115 25.96 20.04 3.11
N VAL A 116 26.10 18.79 2.68
CA VAL A 116 25.56 17.62 3.39
C VAL A 116 26.55 17.06 4.40
N LEU A 117 27.83 16.87 4.00
CA LEU A 117 28.76 16.08 4.81
C LEU A 117 29.03 16.65 6.21
N PRO A 118 29.23 17.97 6.42
CA PRO A 118 29.51 18.49 7.76
C PRO A 118 28.37 18.24 8.75
N SER A 119 27.12 18.49 8.32
CA SER A 119 25.92 18.25 9.12
C SER A 119 25.64 16.76 9.35
N PHE A 120 25.97 15.92 8.37
CA PHE A 120 25.68 14.48 8.38
C PHE A 120 26.73 13.65 9.13
N LEU A 121 28.02 13.93 8.95
CA LEU A 121 29.15 13.18 9.52
C LEU A 121 29.82 13.88 10.71
N GLY A 122 29.58 15.18 10.88
CA GLY A 122 30.37 16.07 11.72
C GLY A 122 31.57 16.66 10.97
N GLU A 123 31.92 17.90 11.30
CA GLU A 123 32.96 18.71 10.65
C GLU A 123 34.31 17.99 10.46
N GLU A 124 34.84 17.41 11.54
CA GLU A 124 36.16 16.75 11.51
C GLU A 124 36.17 15.53 10.59
N ARG A 125 35.13 14.68 10.64
CA ARG A 125 35.05 13.50 9.77
C ARG A 125 34.82 13.92 8.32
N ALA A 126 33.94 14.89 8.07
CA ALA A 126 33.68 15.42 6.75
C ALA A 126 34.97 15.93 6.10
N LYS A 127 35.79 16.69 6.84
CA LYS A 127 37.08 17.20 6.38
C LYS A 127 38.06 16.09 6.00
N LYS A 128 38.20 15.05 6.83
CA LYS A 128 39.10 13.91 6.56
C LYS A 128 38.66 13.10 5.34
N LEU A 129 37.36 12.81 5.23
CA LEU A 129 36.83 11.93 4.19
C LEU A 129 36.55 12.64 2.85
N ARG A 130 36.63 13.98 2.80
CA ARG A 130 36.31 14.73 1.58
C ARG A 130 37.23 14.39 0.41
N ALA A 131 38.54 14.49 0.59
CA ALA A 131 39.48 14.23 -0.52
C ALA A 131 39.40 12.78 -1.04
N PRO A 132 39.32 11.74 -0.20
CA PRO A 132 39.04 10.37 -0.65
C PRO A 132 37.70 10.23 -1.41
N LEU A 133 36.64 10.90 -0.95
CA LEU A 133 35.33 10.87 -1.61
C LEU A 133 35.37 11.52 -2.99
N ASP A 134 36.03 12.67 -3.13
CA ASP A 134 36.16 13.36 -4.42
C ASP A 134 36.93 12.50 -5.43
N ARG A 135 38.04 11.85 -5.00
CA ARG A 135 38.78 10.89 -5.84
C ARG A 135 37.90 9.72 -6.26
N THR A 136 37.15 9.14 -5.32
CA THR A 136 36.24 8.02 -5.58
C THR A 136 35.16 8.41 -6.59
N THR A 137 34.52 9.57 -6.38
CA THR A 137 33.47 10.09 -7.24
C THR A 137 33.97 10.35 -8.66
N ALA A 138 35.16 10.96 -8.79
CA ALA A 138 35.79 11.24 -10.08
C ALA A 138 36.23 9.97 -10.84
N ALA A 139 36.51 8.88 -10.12
CA ALA A 139 36.94 7.61 -10.70
C ALA A 139 35.78 6.70 -11.12
N LEU A 140 34.52 7.06 -10.81
CA LEU A 140 33.36 6.24 -11.20
C LEU A 140 33.24 6.11 -12.72
N PRO A 141 32.98 4.90 -13.24
CA PRO A 141 32.77 4.72 -14.67
C PRO A 141 31.47 5.40 -15.13
N LYS A 142 31.40 5.72 -16.42
CA LYS A 142 30.22 6.37 -17.02
C LYS A 142 28.94 5.60 -16.69
N GLY A 143 27.97 6.29 -16.08
CA GLY A 143 26.67 5.74 -15.70
C GLY A 143 26.63 5.09 -14.32
N ALA A 144 27.76 4.88 -13.66
CA ALA A 144 27.79 4.54 -12.23
C ALA A 144 27.63 5.81 -11.39
N TYR A 145 26.98 5.68 -10.24
CA TYR A 145 26.71 6.81 -9.36
C TYR A 145 26.57 6.37 -7.91
N ILE A 146 26.87 7.27 -6.97
CA ILE A 146 26.63 7.03 -5.55
C ILE A 146 25.13 7.18 -5.33
N LYS A 147 24.47 6.09 -4.96
CA LYS A 147 23.04 6.04 -4.64
C LYS A 147 22.80 6.46 -3.19
N GLN A 148 23.64 6.01 -2.26
CA GLN A 148 23.51 6.34 -0.84
C GLN A 148 24.89 6.52 -0.16
N ILE A 149 24.93 7.33 0.89
CA ILE A 149 26.06 7.43 1.82
C ILE A 149 25.60 7.12 3.25
N GLY A 150 26.47 6.57 4.10
CA GLY A 150 26.12 6.20 5.48
C GLY A 150 27.20 6.45 6.54
N THR A 151 26.80 6.84 7.75
CA THR A 151 27.71 7.31 8.82
C THR A 151 28.40 6.20 9.64
N MET A 152 27.85 4.99 9.66
CA MET A 152 28.34 3.86 10.49
C MET A 152 28.50 4.15 12.00
N THR A 153 27.96 5.27 12.50
CA THR A 153 28.13 5.75 13.89
C THR A 153 27.51 4.81 14.91
N GLY A 154 26.41 4.12 14.59
CA GLY A 154 25.78 3.14 15.47
C GLY A 154 26.70 1.97 15.85
N ARG A 155 27.71 1.69 15.02
CA ARG A 155 28.72 0.65 15.24
C ARG A 155 30.04 1.18 15.83
N ASN A 156 30.08 2.46 16.20
CA ASN A 156 31.28 3.18 16.65
C ASN A 156 32.43 3.21 15.63
N GLU A 157 32.13 3.06 14.34
CA GLU A 157 33.12 3.14 13.26
C GLU A 157 33.27 4.61 12.81
N MET A 158 33.96 5.40 13.63
CA MET A 158 33.94 6.86 13.51
C MET A 158 34.90 7.45 12.47
N ASP A 159 35.67 6.61 11.78
CA ASP A 159 36.70 7.03 10.81
C ASP A 159 36.35 6.63 9.36
N ILE A 160 35.14 6.13 9.13
CA ILE A 160 34.69 5.69 7.81
C ILE A 160 33.34 6.29 7.42
N MET A 161 33.03 6.18 6.13
CA MET A 161 31.70 6.40 5.57
C MET A 161 31.38 5.26 4.60
N ARG A 162 30.16 4.73 4.66
CA ARG A 162 29.68 3.75 3.68
C ARG A 162 29.21 4.44 2.41
N LEU A 163 29.61 3.90 1.27
CA LEU A 163 29.14 4.27 -0.06
C LEU A 163 28.32 3.13 -0.64
N VAL A 164 27.14 3.41 -1.17
CA VAL A 164 26.34 2.46 -1.96
C VAL A 164 26.35 2.95 -3.40
N ILE A 165 27.07 2.26 -4.28
CA ILE A 165 27.32 2.69 -5.65
C ILE A 165 26.47 1.83 -6.59
N MET A 166 25.60 2.47 -7.37
CA MET A 166 24.83 1.81 -8.42
C MET A 166 25.69 1.67 -9.67
N PHE A 167 25.75 0.46 -10.23
CA PHE A 167 26.43 0.16 -11.48
C PHE A 167 25.43 -0.05 -12.62
N PRO A 168 25.76 0.41 -13.84
CA PRO A 168 24.86 0.25 -15.00
C PRO A 168 24.81 -1.20 -15.52
N SER A 169 25.84 -2.01 -15.24
CA SER A 169 25.88 -3.44 -15.61
C SER A 169 26.85 -4.24 -14.73
N TRP A 170 26.74 -5.57 -14.77
CA TRP A 170 27.64 -6.49 -14.06
C TRP A 170 29.09 -6.33 -14.48
N GLU A 171 29.33 -6.14 -15.78
CA GLU A 171 30.67 -5.99 -16.36
C GLU A 171 31.35 -4.71 -15.87
N SER A 172 30.57 -3.66 -15.59
CA SER A 172 31.11 -2.39 -15.10
C SER A 172 31.60 -2.42 -13.65
N ILE A 173 31.21 -3.44 -12.86
CA ILE A 173 31.58 -3.56 -11.45
C ILE A 173 33.10 -3.68 -11.30
N SER A 174 33.71 -4.66 -11.98
CA SER A 174 35.17 -4.89 -11.87
C SER A 174 35.96 -3.68 -12.36
N GLN A 175 35.54 -3.04 -13.46
CA GLN A 175 36.20 -1.83 -13.95
C GLN A 175 36.09 -0.67 -12.94
N GLY A 176 34.90 -0.45 -12.37
CA GLY A 176 34.71 0.65 -11.43
C GLY A 176 35.40 0.40 -10.09
N LEU A 177 35.37 -0.82 -9.56
CA LEU A 177 36.09 -1.18 -8.33
C LEU A 177 37.60 -1.01 -8.49
N ALA A 178 38.15 -1.41 -9.64
CA ALA A 178 39.56 -1.15 -9.95
C ALA A 178 39.86 0.36 -10.05
N ALA A 179 38.97 1.13 -10.69
CA ALA A 179 39.14 2.57 -10.87
C ALA A 179 39.11 3.35 -9.54
N VAL A 180 38.22 2.98 -8.61
CA VAL A 180 38.16 3.59 -7.26
C VAL A 180 39.23 3.07 -6.30
N GLY A 181 40.09 2.15 -6.74
CA GLY A 181 41.21 1.62 -5.96
C GLY A 181 40.80 0.60 -4.89
N TRP A 182 39.76 -0.20 -5.12
CA TRP A 182 39.43 -1.31 -4.21
C TRP A 182 40.58 -2.32 -4.13
N PRO A 183 41.08 -2.69 -2.94
CA PRO A 183 42.29 -3.50 -2.78
C PRO A 183 42.10 -5.01 -3.00
N GLY A 184 40.88 -5.46 -3.35
CA GLY A 184 40.56 -6.87 -3.50
C GLY A 184 41.00 -7.47 -4.85
N ASP A 185 40.91 -8.80 -4.93
CA ASP A 185 41.20 -9.55 -6.15
C ASP A 185 40.02 -9.46 -7.14
N MET A 186 40.22 -8.70 -8.21
CA MET A 186 39.21 -8.49 -9.27
C MET A 186 38.90 -9.75 -10.05
N ALA A 187 39.90 -10.60 -10.32
CA ALA A 187 39.72 -11.81 -11.11
C ALA A 187 38.87 -12.80 -10.32
N ARG A 188 39.19 -12.96 -9.03
CA ARG A 188 38.42 -13.81 -8.13
C ARG A 188 37.00 -13.28 -7.91
N LEU A 189 36.84 -11.96 -7.77
CA LEU A 189 35.52 -11.36 -7.67
C LEU A 189 34.69 -11.66 -8.93
N GLN A 190 35.25 -11.46 -10.12
CA GLN A 190 34.53 -11.68 -11.38
C GLN A 190 34.10 -13.14 -11.54
N GLU A 191 34.97 -14.09 -11.17
CA GLU A 191 34.64 -15.53 -11.13
C GLU A 191 33.45 -15.79 -10.20
N GLU A 192 33.50 -15.30 -8.97
CA GLU A 192 32.45 -15.47 -7.96
C GLU A 192 31.12 -14.83 -8.38
N LEU A 193 31.16 -13.65 -9.01
CA LEU A 193 29.94 -12.93 -9.41
C LEU A 193 29.26 -13.50 -10.65
N SER A 194 29.98 -14.30 -11.45
CA SER A 194 29.43 -14.91 -12.67
C SER A 194 28.15 -15.71 -12.40
N SER A 195 28.08 -16.42 -11.27
CA SER A 195 26.92 -17.21 -10.86
C SER A 195 25.74 -16.39 -10.37
N TRP A 196 25.83 -15.05 -10.33
CA TRP A 196 24.78 -14.16 -9.83
C TRP A 196 24.22 -13.21 -10.91
N GLN A 197 24.76 -13.25 -12.14
CA GLN A 197 24.43 -12.40 -13.28
C GLN A 197 23.03 -12.62 -13.85
N ALA A 198 21.99 -12.24 -13.10
CA ALA A 198 20.59 -12.29 -13.55
C ALA A 198 19.78 -11.05 -13.15
N THR A 199 20.33 -10.17 -12.31
CA THR A 199 19.69 -8.91 -11.93
C THR A 199 19.99 -7.82 -12.97
N ARG A 200 19.02 -6.92 -13.16
CA ARG A 200 19.17 -5.77 -14.05
C ARG A 200 19.91 -4.60 -13.39
N TYR A 201 19.72 -4.42 -12.08
CA TYR A 201 20.36 -3.36 -11.31
C TYR A 201 21.21 -4.00 -10.21
N ILE A 202 22.40 -3.45 -9.98
CA ILE A 202 23.33 -3.93 -8.96
C ILE A 202 23.91 -2.71 -8.26
N ALA A 203 23.92 -2.75 -6.93
CA ALA A 203 24.69 -1.80 -6.15
C ALA A 203 25.81 -2.51 -5.40
N VAL A 204 26.91 -1.81 -5.18
CA VAL A 204 28.03 -2.30 -4.39
C VAL A 204 28.24 -1.37 -3.20
N ASN A 205 28.32 -1.95 -2.02
CA ASN A 205 28.47 -1.26 -0.76
C ASN A 205 29.95 -1.32 -0.39
N LEU A 206 30.60 -0.16 -0.34
CA LEU A 206 32.00 0.02 -0.02
C LEU A 206 32.14 0.86 1.25
N ASP A 207 33.18 0.62 2.02
CA ASP A 207 33.56 1.54 3.09
C ASP A 207 34.74 2.39 2.65
N LEU A 208 34.61 3.70 2.85
CA LEU A 208 35.62 4.69 2.54
C LEU A 208 36.25 5.18 3.85
N GLY A 209 37.57 5.00 3.99
CA GLY A 209 38.38 5.62 5.03
C GLY A 209 39.27 6.74 4.47
N GLU A 210 40.10 7.32 5.33
CA GLU A 210 41.05 8.39 4.97
C GLU A 210 42.05 7.96 3.88
N GLU A 211 42.50 6.71 3.95
CA GLU A 211 43.45 6.13 2.99
C GLU A 211 42.79 5.59 1.70
N GLY A 212 41.46 5.59 1.63
CA GLY A 212 40.70 5.09 0.47
C GLY A 212 39.73 3.96 0.81
N ILE A 213 39.40 3.15 -0.20
CA ILE A 213 38.38 2.10 -0.12
C ILE A 213 38.90 0.90 0.67
N LEU A 214 38.09 0.40 1.62
CA LEU A 214 38.40 -0.76 2.44
C LEU A 214 38.05 -2.09 1.73
N PRO A 215 38.63 -3.23 2.17
CA PRO A 215 38.53 -4.50 1.44
C PRO A 215 37.13 -5.13 1.39
N LYS A 216 36.29 -4.90 2.40
CA LYS A 216 34.97 -5.54 2.49
C LYS A 216 33.99 -4.90 1.51
N ILE A 217 33.28 -5.72 0.75
CA ILE A 217 32.21 -5.25 -0.13
C ILE A 217 30.91 -6.03 0.10
N GLY A 218 29.78 -5.32 0.01
CA GLY A 218 28.45 -5.92 -0.10
C GLY A 218 27.90 -5.73 -1.50
N ILE A 219 27.12 -6.68 -1.99
CA ILE A 219 26.56 -6.64 -3.35
C ILE A 219 25.05 -6.78 -3.24
N GLU A 220 24.34 -5.72 -3.62
CA GLU A 220 22.89 -5.64 -3.59
C GLU A 220 22.31 -6.16 -4.91
N LEU A 221 21.55 -7.25 -4.81
CA LEU A 221 20.88 -7.93 -5.92
C LEU A 221 19.44 -7.44 -6.05
N PHE A 222 19.19 -6.55 -7.01
CA PHE A 222 17.86 -6.05 -7.33
C PHE A 222 17.19 -6.95 -8.38
N HIS A 223 16.49 -8.00 -7.97
CA HIS A 223 15.54 -8.69 -8.87
C HIS A 223 14.29 -7.87 -8.99
N CYS A 224 13.63 -7.82 -10.15
CA CYS A 224 12.34 -7.14 -10.33
C CYS A 224 11.27 -7.67 -9.35
N TRP A 225 11.32 -7.11 -8.14
CA TRP A 225 10.58 -7.15 -6.86
C TRP A 225 9.09 -7.38 -6.96
N ARG A 226 8.59 -7.29 -8.17
CA ARG A 226 7.20 -7.32 -8.52
C ARG A 226 6.70 -8.76 -8.64
N HIS A 227 7.50 -9.69 -9.20
CA HIS A 227 6.99 -11.02 -9.55
C HIS A 227 7.42 -12.11 -8.57
N PRO A 228 6.49 -12.77 -7.84
CA PRO A 228 6.84 -13.83 -6.88
C PRO A 228 7.72 -14.93 -7.46
N LEU A 229 7.46 -15.38 -8.70
CA LEU A 229 8.29 -16.36 -9.40
C LEU A 229 9.76 -15.94 -9.57
N LEU A 230 10.04 -14.65 -9.77
CA LEU A 230 11.42 -14.18 -9.90
C LEU A 230 12.13 -14.17 -8.54
N VAL A 231 11.40 -13.83 -7.48
CA VAL A 231 11.91 -13.91 -6.12
C VAL A 231 12.15 -15.36 -5.71
N ASP A 232 11.21 -16.27 -5.99
CA ASP A 232 11.35 -17.70 -5.70
C ASP A 232 12.60 -18.30 -6.38
N LYS A 233 12.84 -17.95 -7.65
CA LYS A 233 14.04 -18.38 -8.39
C LYS A 233 15.33 -17.91 -7.72
N LEU A 234 15.37 -16.67 -7.23
CA LEU A 234 16.55 -16.17 -6.52
C LEU A 234 16.71 -16.86 -5.17
N ILE A 235 15.63 -17.07 -4.42
CA ILE A 235 15.67 -17.81 -3.15
C ILE A 235 16.22 -19.22 -3.37
N THR A 236 15.74 -19.93 -4.40
CA THR A 236 16.25 -21.27 -4.75
C THR A 236 17.75 -21.26 -5.03
N ARG A 237 18.26 -20.26 -5.77
CA ARG A 237 19.70 -20.13 -6.03
C ARG A 237 20.51 -19.86 -4.75
N LEU A 238 19.95 -19.10 -3.80
CA LEU A 238 20.60 -18.88 -2.51
C LEU A 238 20.62 -20.16 -1.66
N GLU A 239 19.57 -20.98 -1.70
CA GLU A 239 19.53 -22.31 -1.06
C GLU A 239 20.57 -23.25 -1.68
N GLU A 240 20.63 -23.35 -3.01
CA GLU A 240 21.61 -24.17 -3.75
C GLU A 240 23.06 -23.75 -3.47
N ALA A 241 23.30 -22.46 -3.25
CA ALA A 241 24.61 -21.92 -2.88
C ALA A 241 24.94 -22.08 -1.38
N GLY A 242 24.04 -22.63 -0.56
CA GLY A 242 24.22 -22.74 0.89
C GLY A 242 24.19 -21.39 1.63
N LEU A 243 23.65 -20.35 1.00
CA LEU A 243 23.54 -18.99 1.55
C LEU A 243 22.17 -18.70 2.18
N CYS A 244 21.21 -19.61 2.05
CA CYS A 244 19.89 -19.52 2.67
C CYS A 244 19.47 -20.88 3.24
N LEU A 245 19.13 -20.91 4.53
CA LEU A 245 18.58 -22.10 5.17
C LEU A 245 17.16 -22.38 4.66
N PRO A 246 16.75 -23.66 4.49
CA PRO A 246 15.43 -24.00 3.95
C PRO A 246 14.25 -23.39 4.72
N GLY A 247 14.32 -23.33 6.05
CA GLY A 247 13.29 -22.70 6.88
C GLY A 247 13.17 -21.19 6.62
N LYS A 248 14.29 -20.51 6.44
CA LYS A 248 14.33 -19.07 6.10
C LYS A 248 13.84 -18.82 4.68
N ALA A 249 14.20 -19.68 3.74
CA ALA A 249 13.71 -19.64 2.38
C ALA A 249 12.18 -19.77 2.33
N ALA A 250 11.61 -20.71 3.09
CA ALA A 250 10.15 -20.84 3.22
C ALA A 250 9.52 -19.55 3.80
N ALA A 251 10.12 -18.97 4.84
CA ALA A 251 9.63 -17.73 5.45
C ALA A 251 9.68 -16.53 4.47
N LEU A 252 10.75 -16.38 3.69
CA LEU A 252 10.84 -15.35 2.64
C LEU A 252 9.74 -15.50 1.58
N ARG A 253 9.44 -16.75 1.16
CA ARG A 253 8.36 -17.04 0.21
C ARG A 253 6.99 -16.69 0.78
N ARG A 254 6.78 -16.89 2.08
CA ARG A 254 5.56 -16.44 2.77
C ARG A 254 5.50 -14.92 2.88
N TRP A 255 6.61 -14.26 3.22
CA TRP A 255 6.68 -12.81 3.38
C TRP A 255 6.14 -12.04 2.18
N ILE A 256 6.60 -12.39 0.96
CA ILE A 256 6.18 -11.71 -0.27
C ILE A 256 4.75 -12.07 -0.73
N ARG A 257 4.07 -12.97 0.01
CA ARG A 257 2.71 -13.46 -0.26
C ARG A 257 1.72 -13.07 0.83
N ILE A 258 2.15 -12.41 1.90
CA ILE A 258 1.23 -11.80 2.87
C ILE A 258 0.36 -10.82 2.10
N ARG A 259 -0.96 -11.00 2.16
CA ARG A 259 -1.91 -10.06 1.57
C ARG A 259 -1.72 -8.70 2.27
N PRO A 260 -1.85 -7.58 1.55
CA PRO A 260 -1.75 -6.27 2.18
C PRO A 260 -2.86 -6.10 3.22
N ASP A 261 -2.57 -5.39 4.30
CA ASP A 261 -3.61 -4.78 5.13
C ASP A 261 -4.18 -3.59 4.36
N GLY A 262 -5.48 -3.34 4.46
CA GLY A 262 -6.15 -2.27 3.73
C GLY A 262 -6.42 -1.02 4.57
N ASP A 263 -6.34 -1.09 5.90
CA ASP A 263 -6.56 0.08 6.77
C ASP A 263 -5.76 0.05 8.11
N PRO A 264 -4.64 0.80 8.20
CA PRO A 264 -4.01 1.52 7.08
C PRO A 264 -3.47 0.55 6.03
N LEU A 265 -3.37 1.02 4.78
CA LEU A 265 -2.74 0.23 3.71
C LEU A 265 -1.29 -0.07 4.09
N ILE A 266 -0.95 -1.34 4.32
CA ILE A 266 0.42 -1.80 4.55
C ILE A 266 0.66 -3.04 3.71
N GLN A 267 1.69 -3.02 2.89
CA GLN A 267 2.10 -4.17 2.09
C GLN A 267 3.52 -4.58 2.42
N THR A 268 3.76 -5.89 2.48
CA THR A 268 5.10 -6.45 2.59
C THR A 268 5.76 -6.58 1.22
N MET A 269 7.06 -6.37 1.16
CA MET A 269 7.84 -6.64 -0.04
C MET A 269 9.26 -7.07 0.31
N LEU A 270 9.91 -7.74 -0.64
CA LEU A 270 11.34 -7.95 -0.57
C LEU A 270 12.00 -6.81 -1.32
N VAL A 271 12.88 -6.09 -0.61
CA VAL A 271 13.66 -5.02 -1.16
C VAL A 271 14.76 -5.67 -1.99
N HIS A 272 15.95 -5.86 -1.45
CA HIS A 272 17.02 -6.55 -2.16
C HIS A 272 17.54 -7.70 -1.32
N PHE A 273 18.32 -8.56 -1.97
CA PHE A 273 19.24 -9.43 -1.27
C PHE A 273 20.62 -8.78 -1.27
N LYS A 274 21.39 -8.99 -0.21
CA LYS A 274 22.77 -8.53 -0.13
C LYS A 274 23.70 -9.70 0.08
N LEU A 275 24.67 -9.84 -0.80
CA LEU A 275 25.75 -10.81 -0.66
C LEU A 275 26.97 -10.10 -0.09
N ASN A 276 27.47 -10.57 1.05
CA ASN A 276 28.74 -10.08 1.58
C ASN A 276 29.88 -10.89 0.97
N TYR A 277 30.73 -10.21 0.20
CA TYR A 277 31.91 -10.82 -0.39
C TYR A 277 33.11 -10.60 0.55
N LYS A 278 33.76 -11.70 0.92
CA LYS A 278 34.92 -11.69 1.81
C LYS A 278 35.79 -12.92 1.49
N ASP A 279 37.11 -12.72 1.51
CA ASP A 279 38.10 -13.80 1.35
C ASP A 279 37.87 -14.66 0.10
N GLY A 280 37.53 -14.01 -1.03
CA GLY A 280 37.42 -14.68 -2.33
C GLY A 280 36.09 -15.41 -2.60
N LYS A 281 35.06 -15.21 -1.76
CA LYS A 281 33.74 -15.83 -1.92
C LYS A 281 32.61 -14.97 -1.35
N CYS A 282 31.38 -15.21 -1.81
CA CYS A 282 30.18 -14.74 -1.12
C CYS A 282 29.98 -15.59 0.14
N ALA A 283 30.21 -15.00 1.32
CA ALA A 283 30.24 -15.72 2.59
C ALA A 283 28.92 -15.67 3.36
N GLU A 284 28.09 -14.67 3.08
CA GLU A 284 26.82 -14.43 3.80
C GLU A 284 25.82 -13.80 2.83
N ALA A 285 24.55 -14.18 2.97
CA ALA A 285 23.44 -13.49 2.34
C ALA A 285 22.48 -12.91 3.38
N LYS A 286 21.98 -11.72 3.08
CA LYS A 286 20.92 -11.04 3.84
C LYS A 286 19.75 -10.70 2.93
N ALA A 287 18.55 -10.63 3.50
CA ALA A 287 17.38 -10.09 2.83
C ALA A 287 16.89 -8.83 3.55
N TYR A 288 16.49 -7.83 2.76
CA TYR A 288 15.88 -6.60 3.25
C TYR A 288 14.38 -6.69 2.98
N LEU A 289 13.58 -6.79 4.04
CA LEU A 289 12.15 -7.03 3.99
C LEU A 289 11.43 -5.75 4.37
N ALA A 290 10.74 -5.10 3.43
CA ALA A 290 10.05 -3.84 3.68
C ALA A 290 8.57 -4.00 3.99
N GLN A 291 8.05 -3.06 4.77
CA GLN A 291 6.64 -2.73 4.88
C GLN A 291 6.44 -1.32 4.33
N VAL A 292 5.50 -1.17 3.40
CA VAL A 292 5.26 0.09 2.67
C VAL A 292 3.77 0.46 2.63
N PRO A 293 3.44 1.77 2.63
CA PRO A 293 2.07 2.28 2.63
C PRO A 293 1.56 2.54 1.20
N CYS A 294 2.27 2.01 0.21
CA CYS A 294 2.02 2.26 -1.19
C CYS A 294 2.36 0.99 -1.99
N PHE A 295 1.66 0.78 -3.10
CA PHE A 295 1.84 -0.21 -4.18
C PHE A 295 0.83 -1.35 -4.20
N HIS A 296 -0.36 -1.14 -4.78
CA HIS A 296 -1.22 -2.27 -5.16
C HIS A 296 -0.53 -3.12 -6.23
N HIS A 297 0.01 -4.25 -5.79
CA HIS A 297 0.52 -5.25 -6.71
C HIS A 297 -0.64 -6.02 -7.35
N TYR A 298 -0.55 -6.33 -8.65
CA TYR A 298 -1.55 -7.14 -9.35
C TYR A 298 -1.63 -8.61 -8.89
N TYR A 299 -0.76 -9.05 -7.98
CA TYR A 299 -0.71 -10.44 -7.54
C TYR A 299 -1.60 -10.73 -6.35
N PHE A 300 -2.04 -9.71 -5.60
CA PHE A 300 -2.93 -9.91 -4.47
C PHE A 300 -4.37 -10.03 -4.95
N ASP A 301 -5.02 -11.05 -4.44
CA ASP A 301 -6.41 -11.40 -4.73
C ASP A 301 -7.38 -10.68 -3.79
N ALA A 302 -6.97 -10.36 -2.56
CA ALA A 302 -7.73 -9.64 -1.56
C ALA A 302 -6.80 -8.92 -0.58
N TYR A 303 -7.37 -8.05 0.25
CA TYR A 303 -6.73 -7.64 1.49
C TYR A 303 -6.67 -8.81 2.48
N ASP A 304 -5.72 -8.76 3.41
CA ASP A 304 -5.53 -9.74 4.49
C ASP A 304 -6.80 -9.91 5.33
N ARG A 305 -7.55 -8.82 5.48
CA ARG A 305 -8.84 -8.75 6.16
C ARG A 305 -9.75 -7.78 5.42
N PRO A 306 -11.08 -7.89 5.56
CA PRO A 306 -11.98 -6.90 4.98
C PRO A 306 -11.72 -5.52 5.61
N VAL A 307 -11.90 -4.47 4.82
CA VAL A 307 -11.83 -3.07 5.28
C VAL A 307 -13.21 -2.47 5.49
N TYR A 308 -14.24 -3.08 4.88
CA TYR A 308 -15.59 -2.54 4.83
C TYR A 308 -16.64 -3.64 4.96
N MET A 309 -17.69 -3.38 5.73
CA MET A 309 -18.86 -4.25 5.83
C MET A 309 -20.12 -3.52 5.35
N GLN A 310 -20.98 -4.23 4.61
CA GLN A 310 -22.38 -3.83 4.42
C GLN A 310 -23.29 -4.71 5.27
N MET A 311 -24.16 -4.14 6.07
CA MET A 311 -25.13 -4.86 6.87
C MET A 311 -26.54 -4.55 6.39
N GLN A 312 -27.19 -5.54 5.79
CA GLN A 312 -28.59 -5.46 5.43
C GLN A 312 -29.43 -5.78 6.67
N LEU A 313 -29.98 -4.74 7.29
CA LEU A 313 -30.77 -4.87 8.51
C LEU A 313 -32.17 -5.42 8.22
N LYS A 314 -32.71 -5.11 7.05
CA LYS A 314 -34.05 -5.52 6.63
C LYS A 314 -34.13 -5.68 5.12
N ASP A 315 -34.86 -6.69 4.67
CA ASP A 315 -35.32 -6.83 3.29
C ASP A 315 -36.85 -7.03 3.24
N GLU A 316 -37.38 -7.46 2.08
CA GLU A 316 -38.82 -7.67 1.91
C GLU A 316 -39.39 -8.80 2.78
N ALA A 317 -38.57 -9.77 3.18
CA ALA A 317 -38.99 -11.00 3.84
C ALA A 317 -38.42 -11.15 5.27
N ASP A 318 -37.24 -10.60 5.51
CA ASP A 318 -36.43 -10.90 6.69
C ASP A 318 -35.97 -9.61 7.39
N THR A 319 -35.73 -9.71 8.70
CA THR A 319 -35.18 -8.63 9.53
C THR A 319 -34.10 -9.25 10.41
N LEU A 320 -32.89 -8.69 10.34
CA LEU A 320 -31.76 -9.17 11.13
C LEU A 320 -32.05 -8.94 12.61
N THR A 321 -31.74 -9.89 13.48
CA THR A 321 -31.94 -9.65 14.91
C THR A 321 -30.87 -8.70 15.44
N VAL A 322 -31.22 -7.85 16.41
CA VAL A 322 -30.24 -6.93 17.03
C VAL A 322 -29.06 -7.67 17.66
N GLY A 323 -29.30 -8.86 18.22
CA GLY A 323 -28.23 -9.68 18.79
C GLY A 323 -27.25 -10.18 17.73
N GLU A 324 -27.74 -10.62 16.56
CA GLU A 324 -26.87 -11.03 15.45
C GLU A 324 -26.14 -9.84 14.82
N ALA A 325 -26.81 -8.68 14.69
CA ALA A 325 -26.19 -7.46 14.19
C ALA A 325 -25.01 -7.03 15.08
N ILE A 326 -25.20 -6.96 16.40
CA ILE A 326 -24.14 -6.61 17.36
C ILE A 326 -23.01 -7.63 17.33
N ARG A 327 -23.32 -8.94 17.25
CA ARG A 327 -22.30 -9.98 17.11
C ARG A 327 -21.37 -9.69 15.91
N TRP A 328 -21.93 -9.30 14.77
CA TRP A 328 -21.12 -8.99 13.60
C TRP A 328 -20.35 -7.67 13.71
N LEU A 329 -20.81 -6.70 14.52
CA LEU A 329 -20.02 -5.50 14.84
C LEU A 329 -18.77 -5.86 15.66
N TYR A 330 -18.90 -6.75 16.65
CA TYR A 330 -17.74 -7.24 17.42
C TYR A 330 -16.76 -8.04 16.55
N GLU A 331 -17.26 -8.88 15.64
CA GLU A 331 -16.40 -9.53 14.64
C GLU A 331 -15.67 -8.51 13.75
N CYS A 332 -16.32 -7.40 13.39
CA CYS A 332 -15.68 -6.30 12.67
C CYS A 332 -14.57 -5.64 13.49
N GLU A 333 -14.78 -5.37 14.78
CA GLU A 333 -13.78 -4.80 15.69
C GLU A 333 -12.57 -5.73 15.85
N ASP A 334 -12.80 -7.02 16.12
CA ASP A 334 -11.75 -8.03 16.29
C ASP A 334 -10.90 -8.18 15.03
N ASN A 335 -11.51 -8.00 13.85
CA ASN A 335 -10.83 -8.02 12.56
C ASN A 335 -10.46 -6.62 12.05
N ARG A 336 -10.60 -5.58 12.89
CA ARG A 336 -10.38 -4.14 12.65
C ARG A 336 -10.94 -3.61 11.33
N VAL A 337 -12.07 -4.15 10.89
CA VAL A 337 -12.91 -3.47 9.90
C VAL A 337 -13.22 -2.09 10.48
N ARG A 338 -12.99 -1.01 9.73
CA ARG A 338 -13.17 0.35 10.27
C ARG A 338 -14.48 1.00 9.89
N LYS A 339 -15.17 0.45 8.90
CA LYS A 339 -16.37 1.07 8.34
C LYS A 339 -17.47 0.04 8.11
N VAL A 340 -18.67 0.43 8.52
CA VAL A 340 -19.90 -0.34 8.35
C VAL A 340 -20.93 0.52 7.64
N GLN A 341 -21.62 -0.03 6.66
CA GLN A 341 -22.81 0.60 6.06
C GLN A 341 -24.06 -0.18 6.40
N PHE A 342 -25.05 0.49 7.00
CA PHE A 342 -26.37 -0.05 7.26
C PHE A 342 -27.32 0.17 6.08
N ILE A 343 -27.93 -0.91 5.61
CA ILE A 343 -28.92 -0.94 4.52
C ILE A 343 -30.28 -1.31 5.10
N GLY A 344 -31.32 -0.53 4.76
CA GLY A 344 -32.67 -0.74 5.31
C GLY A 344 -32.87 -0.22 6.73
N GLY A 345 -31.94 0.60 7.24
CA GLY A 345 -31.94 1.10 8.62
C GLY A 345 -33.14 1.98 8.98
N THR A 346 -33.76 2.64 8.01
CA THR A 346 -34.93 3.51 8.25
C THR A 346 -36.16 2.77 8.77
N ALA A 347 -36.28 1.49 8.42
CA ALA A 347 -37.35 0.61 8.86
C ALA A 347 -36.92 -0.33 10.01
N TYR A 348 -35.74 -0.09 10.60
CA TYR A 348 -35.14 -0.93 11.62
C TYR A 348 -35.23 -0.26 13.00
N GLU A 349 -35.95 -0.89 13.93
CA GLU A 349 -36.29 -0.30 15.23
C GLU A 349 -35.07 0.01 16.10
N HIS A 350 -34.02 -0.81 16.00
CA HIS A 350 -32.84 -0.76 16.88
C HIS A 350 -31.61 -0.13 16.22
N LEU A 351 -31.79 0.72 15.21
CA LEU A 351 -30.65 1.32 14.50
C LEU A 351 -29.81 2.20 15.43
N ASP A 352 -30.44 2.98 16.31
CA ASP A 352 -29.79 3.81 17.32
C ASP A 352 -28.79 3.02 18.15
N ARG A 353 -29.21 1.87 18.68
CA ARG A 353 -28.33 0.99 19.43
C ARG A 353 -27.13 0.50 18.61
N LEU A 354 -27.32 0.19 17.33
CA LEU A 354 -26.21 -0.26 16.48
C LEU A 354 -25.21 0.86 16.19
N LEU A 355 -25.69 2.10 16.06
CA LEU A 355 -24.83 3.27 15.89
C LEU A 355 -24.02 3.56 17.16
N GLU A 356 -24.64 3.44 18.34
CA GLU A 356 -23.97 3.59 19.64
C GLU A 356 -22.86 2.54 19.87
N GLU A 357 -23.11 1.28 19.47
CA GLU A 357 -22.11 0.20 19.53
C GLU A 357 -20.96 0.48 18.54
N CYS A 358 -21.26 0.97 17.32
CA CYS A 358 -20.24 1.39 16.37
C CYS A 358 -19.35 2.51 16.93
N ASP A 359 -19.92 3.57 17.50
CA ASP A 359 -19.16 4.68 18.09
C ASP A 359 -18.27 4.21 19.23
N SER A 360 -18.81 3.36 20.12
CA SER A 360 -18.09 2.76 21.24
C SER A 360 -16.92 1.86 20.78
N GLY A 361 -17.10 1.13 19.67
CA GLY A 361 -16.10 0.25 19.06
C GLY A 361 -15.10 0.96 18.13
N GLY A 362 -15.29 2.25 17.86
CA GLY A 362 -14.49 3.00 16.90
C GLY A 362 -14.70 2.55 15.44
N LEU A 363 -15.93 2.15 15.11
CA LEU A 363 -16.40 1.85 13.76
C LEU A 363 -17.12 3.08 13.16
N GLU A 364 -16.73 3.50 11.96
CA GLU A 364 -17.46 4.51 11.21
C GLU A 364 -18.76 3.92 10.65
N ALA A 365 -19.90 4.38 11.16
CA ALA A 365 -21.21 3.95 10.71
C ALA A 365 -21.78 4.85 9.60
N GLU A 366 -21.97 4.29 8.41
CA GLU A 366 -22.70 4.91 7.31
C GLU A 366 -24.13 4.38 7.24
N VAL A 367 -25.09 5.25 6.97
CA VAL A 367 -26.50 4.84 6.85
C VAL A 367 -27.01 5.13 5.45
N LEU A 368 -27.50 4.08 4.78
CA LEU A 368 -28.18 4.20 3.50
C LEU A 368 -29.61 4.69 3.72
N LEU A 369 -29.92 5.82 3.11
CA LEU A 369 -31.21 6.49 3.15
C LEU A 369 -32.07 6.13 1.93
N THR A 370 -33.38 6.21 2.14
CA THR A 370 -34.42 6.12 1.12
C THR A 370 -34.75 7.46 0.47
N GLY A 371 -34.34 8.59 1.09
CA GLY A 371 -34.58 9.95 0.63
C GLY A 371 -35.81 10.62 1.26
N ARG A 372 -36.59 9.88 2.05
CA ARG A 372 -37.89 10.29 2.65
C ARG A 372 -37.86 10.37 4.17
N GLU A 373 -36.69 10.35 4.77
CA GLU A 373 -36.53 10.37 6.21
C GLU A 373 -37.08 11.67 6.79
N SER A 374 -37.67 11.57 7.99
CA SER A 374 -38.15 12.75 8.71
C SER A 374 -37.01 13.43 9.48
N MET A 375 -37.20 14.71 9.80
CA MET A 375 -36.30 15.48 10.67
C MET A 375 -35.98 14.72 11.96
N THR A 376 -37.02 14.31 12.68
CA THR A 376 -36.88 13.61 13.98
C THR A 376 -36.11 12.29 13.86
N TRP A 377 -36.27 11.57 12.75
CA TRP A 377 -35.52 10.34 12.53
C TRP A 377 -34.03 10.64 12.29
N LEU A 378 -33.73 11.65 11.48
CA LEU A 378 -32.36 12.05 11.16
C LEU A 378 -31.63 12.61 12.40
N GLU A 379 -32.29 13.45 13.19
CA GLU A 379 -31.77 13.95 14.47
C GLU A 379 -31.37 12.78 15.39
N LYS A 380 -32.27 11.80 15.55
CA LYS A 380 -32.00 10.62 16.38
C LYS A 380 -30.81 9.80 15.86
N ALA A 381 -30.69 9.61 14.55
CA ALA A 381 -29.58 8.87 13.97
C ALA A 381 -28.24 9.63 14.12
N ILE A 382 -28.24 10.96 14.01
CA ILE A 382 -27.07 11.81 14.25
C ILE A 382 -26.64 11.73 15.71
N GLU A 383 -27.58 11.88 16.64
CA GLU A 383 -27.33 11.79 18.09
C GLU A 383 -26.77 10.42 18.49
N ALA A 384 -27.21 9.35 17.82
CA ALA A 384 -26.72 7.99 18.06
C ALA A 384 -25.35 7.69 17.44
N GLY A 385 -24.74 8.62 16.69
CA GLY A 385 -23.37 8.47 16.17
C GLY A 385 -23.26 8.10 14.69
N ALA A 386 -24.27 8.37 13.85
CA ALA A 386 -24.12 8.20 12.40
C ALA A 386 -22.98 9.08 11.85
N ALA A 387 -21.96 8.44 11.25
CA ALA A 387 -20.78 9.13 10.73
C ALA A 387 -21.00 9.71 9.33
N ALA A 388 -21.88 9.10 8.52
CA ALA A 388 -22.26 9.62 7.21
C ALA A 388 -23.62 9.10 6.75
N PHE A 389 -24.28 9.87 5.88
CA PHE A 389 -25.49 9.45 5.18
C PHE A 389 -25.25 9.30 3.69
N ILE A 390 -25.81 8.23 3.11
CA ILE A 390 -25.69 7.93 1.68
C ILE A 390 -27.10 7.84 1.10
N ILE A 391 -27.35 8.54 -0.01
CA ILE A 391 -28.55 8.34 -0.84
C ILE A 391 -28.13 7.74 -2.18
N GLU A 392 -28.78 6.65 -2.57
CA GLU A 392 -28.60 6.05 -3.88
C GLU A 392 -29.61 6.63 -4.89
N ILE A 393 -29.13 7.04 -6.06
CA ILE A 393 -29.97 7.55 -7.14
C ILE A 393 -29.66 6.83 -8.46
N ASP A 394 -30.72 6.52 -9.21
CA ASP A 394 -30.64 5.91 -10.53
C ASP A 394 -31.17 6.88 -11.62
N THR A 395 -31.90 7.93 -11.21
CA THR A 395 -32.44 9.00 -12.08
C THR A 395 -32.37 10.36 -11.38
N ALA A 396 -32.50 11.45 -12.14
CA ALA A 396 -32.58 12.82 -11.61
C ALA A 396 -33.91 13.11 -10.87
N GLU A 397 -34.89 12.21 -10.94
CA GLU A 397 -36.22 12.34 -10.34
C GLU A 397 -36.32 11.67 -8.96
N ALA A 398 -35.19 11.21 -8.41
CA ALA A 398 -35.15 10.63 -7.09
C ALA A 398 -35.66 11.62 -6.02
N ASP A 399 -36.31 11.10 -4.99
CA ASP A 399 -36.74 11.91 -3.85
C ASP A 399 -35.51 12.28 -3.01
N LEU A 400 -35.18 13.58 -3.00
CA LEU A 400 -34.03 14.13 -2.30
C LEU A 400 -34.46 14.99 -1.10
N SER A 401 -35.66 14.77 -0.57
CA SER A 401 -36.20 15.55 0.54
C SER A 401 -35.31 15.46 1.79
N ALA A 402 -34.75 14.29 2.09
CA ALA A 402 -33.82 14.10 3.20
C ALA A 402 -32.56 14.98 3.09
N LEU A 403 -32.07 15.29 1.88
CA LEU A 403 -30.89 16.17 1.72
C LEU A 403 -31.16 17.58 2.23
N LYS A 404 -32.36 18.14 2.00
CA LYS A 404 -32.73 19.47 2.50
C LYS A 404 -32.81 19.50 4.03
N ILE A 405 -33.27 18.40 4.60
CA ILE A 405 -33.36 18.24 6.06
C ILE A 405 -31.94 18.18 6.64
N LEU A 406 -31.07 17.34 6.09
CA LEU A 406 -29.66 17.25 6.50
C LEU A 406 -28.90 18.57 6.35
N GLN A 407 -29.19 19.33 5.29
CA GLN A 407 -28.66 20.69 5.13
C GLN A 407 -29.16 21.63 6.23
N THR A 408 -30.44 21.53 6.62
CA THR A 408 -31.01 22.33 7.72
C THR A 408 -30.40 21.96 9.07
N LEU A 409 -30.05 20.68 9.26
CA LEU A 409 -29.35 20.16 10.42
C LEU A 409 -27.83 20.43 10.39
N GLU A 410 -27.33 21.08 9.33
CA GLU A 410 -25.90 21.37 9.12
C GLU A 410 -25.01 20.11 9.20
N PHE A 411 -25.55 18.94 8.87
CA PHE A 411 -24.78 17.69 8.90
C PHE A 411 -23.87 17.61 7.67
N PRO A 412 -22.53 17.56 7.84
CA PRO A 412 -21.60 17.78 6.73
C PRO A 412 -21.35 16.53 5.88
N ALA A 413 -21.44 15.33 6.45
CA ALA A 413 -20.98 14.09 5.83
C ALA A 413 -22.10 13.41 4.99
N VAL A 414 -22.60 14.13 3.99
CA VAL A 414 -23.69 13.66 3.11
C VAL A 414 -23.16 13.32 1.73
N ARG A 415 -23.47 12.10 1.27
CA ARG A 415 -23.00 11.58 -0.01
C ARG A 415 -24.15 11.09 -0.86
N VAL A 416 -24.01 11.26 -2.17
CA VAL A 416 -24.97 10.74 -3.15
C VAL A 416 -24.25 9.73 -4.04
N LYS A 417 -24.81 8.54 -4.17
CA LYS A 417 -24.28 7.47 -5.02
C LYS A 417 -25.15 7.34 -6.27
N LEU A 418 -24.60 7.74 -7.42
CA LEU A 418 -25.28 7.66 -8.71
C LEU A 418 -24.92 6.34 -9.41
N PHE A 419 -25.90 5.45 -9.60
CA PHE A 419 -25.77 4.29 -10.47
C PHE A 419 -25.87 4.74 -11.92
N MET A 420 -24.71 4.85 -12.56
CA MET A 420 -24.65 5.36 -13.92
C MET A 420 -25.07 4.29 -14.92
N ASN A 421 -25.96 4.68 -15.83
CA ASN A 421 -26.47 3.86 -16.93
C ASN A 421 -26.52 4.70 -18.22
N SER A 422 -26.87 4.06 -19.34
CA SER A 422 -26.93 4.71 -20.65
C SER A 422 -27.94 5.86 -20.73
N GLU A 423 -28.95 5.90 -19.86
CA GLU A 423 -30.01 6.93 -19.87
C GLU A 423 -29.61 8.18 -19.09
N ASN A 424 -28.83 8.03 -18.01
CA ASN A 424 -28.44 9.12 -17.12
C ASN A 424 -27.01 9.63 -17.33
N ALA A 425 -26.12 8.90 -18.03
CA ALA A 425 -24.73 9.30 -18.24
C ALA A 425 -24.59 10.69 -18.90
N GLY A 426 -25.50 11.03 -19.83
CA GLY A 426 -25.52 12.34 -20.48
C GLY A 426 -25.96 13.50 -19.60
N LYS A 427 -26.47 13.23 -18.38
CA LYS A 427 -26.99 14.22 -17.43
C LYS A 427 -26.10 14.42 -16.20
N LEU A 428 -24.88 13.88 -16.24
CA LEU A 428 -23.97 13.91 -15.09
C LEU A 428 -23.66 15.34 -14.62
N GLU A 429 -23.35 16.25 -15.54
CA GLU A 429 -22.99 17.64 -15.20
C GLU A 429 -24.17 18.41 -14.58
N GLU A 430 -25.38 18.22 -15.11
CA GLU A 430 -26.62 18.77 -14.54
C GLU A 430 -26.86 18.21 -13.13
N THR A 431 -26.74 16.89 -12.96
CA THR A 431 -26.90 16.21 -11.67
C THR A 431 -25.89 16.73 -10.66
N ALA A 432 -24.61 16.84 -11.03
CA ALA A 432 -23.57 17.34 -10.16
C ALA A 432 -23.82 18.80 -9.74
N SER A 433 -24.27 19.64 -10.68
CA SER A 433 -24.61 21.04 -10.41
C SER A 433 -25.80 21.18 -9.46
N LEU A 434 -26.83 20.34 -9.65
CA LEU A 434 -28.00 20.30 -8.77
C LEU A 434 -27.60 19.89 -7.34
N LEU A 435 -26.83 18.82 -7.19
CA LEU A 435 -26.42 18.31 -5.88
C LEU A 435 -25.51 19.29 -5.12
N ALA A 436 -24.56 19.91 -5.81
CA ALA A 436 -23.68 20.91 -5.22
C ALA A 436 -24.43 22.20 -4.85
N GLY A 437 -25.28 22.70 -5.76
CA GLY A 437 -25.95 23.99 -5.59
C GLY A 437 -27.19 23.95 -4.70
N ALA A 438 -28.12 23.05 -4.99
CA ALA A 438 -29.43 23.03 -4.33
C ALA A 438 -29.43 22.25 -3.00
N TYR A 439 -28.50 21.32 -2.82
CA TYR A 439 -28.50 20.38 -1.69
C TYR A 439 -27.23 20.42 -0.85
N GLY A 440 -26.17 21.10 -1.30
CA GLY A 440 -24.91 21.21 -0.55
C GLY A 440 -24.23 19.87 -0.29
N VAL A 441 -24.38 18.89 -1.18
CA VAL A 441 -23.80 17.56 -1.04
C VAL A 441 -22.27 17.63 -0.98
N GLU A 442 -21.65 16.87 -0.08
CA GLU A 442 -20.19 16.84 0.08
C GLU A 442 -19.54 16.03 -1.05
N GLU A 443 -20.11 14.86 -1.34
CA GLU A 443 -19.53 13.90 -2.29
C GLU A 443 -20.58 13.25 -3.19
N LEU A 444 -20.32 13.27 -4.50
CA LEU A 444 -21.02 12.48 -5.51
C LEU A 444 -20.15 11.27 -5.88
N ILE A 445 -20.66 10.07 -5.65
CA ILE A 445 -19.99 8.80 -5.95
C ILE A 445 -20.63 8.21 -7.21
N LEU A 446 -19.86 8.10 -8.29
CA LEU A 446 -20.26 7.44 -9.52
C LEU A 446 -19.98 5.95 -9.39
N THR A 447 -21.01 5.13 -9.48
CA THR A 447 -20.88 3.66 -9.45
C THR A 447 -21.41 3.05 -10.75
N GLY A 448 -20.95 1.84 -11.05
CA GLY A 448 -21.42 1.11 -12.22
C GLY A 448 -22.91 0.80 -12.11
N MET A 449 -23.56 0.45 -13.22
CA MET A 449 -24.99 0.16 -13.23
C MET A 449 -25.40 -0.86 -12.16
N ARG A 450 -26.59 -0.66 -11.58
CA ARG A 450 -27.16 -1.63 -10.64
C ARG A 450 -27.44 -2.94 -11.41
N PRO A 451 -27.05 -4.10 -10.86
CA PRO A 451 -27.26 -5.37 -11.56
C PRO A 451 -28.73 -5.62 -11.88
N GLY A 452 -29.02 -5.86 -13.16
CA GLY A 452 -30.37 -6.14 -13.66
C GLY A 452 -31.22 -4.91 -13.98
N THR A 453 -30.65 -3.70 -13.99
CA THR A 453 -31.39 -2.45 -14.28
C THR A 453 -30.70 -1.60 -15.35
N GLY A 454 -31.45 -1.18 -16.38
CA GLY A 454 -30.93 -0.32 -17.45
C GLY A 454 -29.86 -1.00 -18.31
N ALA A 455 -29.20 -0.24 -19.17
CA ALA A 455 -28.06 -0.69 -19.96
C ALA A 455 -26.78 0.05 -19.55
N PHE A 456 -25.64 -0.62 -19.67
CA PHE A 456 -24.33 -0.02 -19.38
C PHE A 456 -24.04 1.20 -20.31
N PRO A 457 -23.41 2.29 -19.81
CA PRO A 457 -23.01 3.41 -20.67
C PRO A 457 -22.13 2.98 -21.84
N ASN A 458 -22.38 3.50 -23.04
CA ASN A 458 -21.54 3.21 -24.20
C ASN A 458 -20.18 3.93 -24.11
N ARG A 459 -19.25 3.62 -25.02
CA ARG A 459 -17.91 4.20 -25.04
C ARG A 459 -17.90 5.73 -25.12
N GLU A 460 -18.72 6.32 -25.99
CA GLU A 460 -18.83 7.78 -26.15
C GLU A 460 -19.31 8.45 -24.84
N GLN A 461 -20.22 7.79 -24.11
CA GLN A 461 -20.70 8.26 -22.81
C GLN A 461 -19.62 8.16 -21.72
N LEU A 462 -18.82 7.10 -21.71
CA LEU A 462 -17.67 6.98 -20.81
C LEU A 462 -16.60 8.04 -21.12
N GLU A 463 -16.34 8.31 -22.41
CA GLU A 463 -15.43 9.36 -22.88
C GLU A 463 -15.88 10.74 -22.37
N LYS A 464 -17.14 11.12 -22.61
CA LYS A 464 -17.70 12.40 -22.11
C LYS A 464 -17.66 12.49 -20.59
N THR A 465 -17.95 11.38 -19.90
CA THR A 465 -17.89 11.32 -18.43
C THR A 465 -16.47 11.55 -17.95
N ALA A 466 -15.48 10.89 -18.55
CA ALA A 466 -14.08 11.05 -18.19
C ALA A 466 -13.57 12.48 -18.44
N GLU A 467 -13.93 13.08 -19.58
CA GLU A 467 -13.61 14.48 -19.87
C GLU A 467 -14.21 15.45 -18.85
N PHE A 468 -15.46 15.23 -18.44
CA PHE A 468 -16.10 16.03 -17.40
C PHE A 468 -15.36 15.92 -16.07
N LEU A 469 -15.00 14.69 -15.65
CA LEU A 469 -14.27 14.45 -14.40
C LEU A 469 -12.89 15.11 -14.41
N GLN A 470 -12.14 14.99 -15.51
CA GLN A 470 -10.83 15.64 -15.65
C GLN A 470 -10.97 17.18 -15.55
N LYS A 471 -11.95 17.77 -16.24
CA LYS A 471 -12.21 19.22 -16.15
C LYS A 471 -12.66 19.64 -14.75
N HIS A 472 -13.40 18.80 -14.05
CA HIS A 472 -13.82 19.05 -12.66
C HIS A 472 -12.62 19.04 -11.71
N GLU A 473 -11.69 18.08 -11.89
CA GLU A 473 -10.45 18.00 -11.14
C GLU A 473 -9.48 19.17 -11.43
N GLU A 474 -9.28 19.55 -12.69
CA GLU A 474 -8.38 20.65 -13.08
C GLU A 474 -8.83 22.02 -12.56
N LYS A 475 -10.14 22.23 -12.44
CA LYS A 475 -10.73 23.46 -11.86
C LYS A 475 -10.64 23.49 -10.32
N ALA A 476 -10.10 22.45 -9.70
CA ALA A 476 -9.75 22.45 -8.28
C ALA A 476 -8.28 22.90 -8.14
N GLU A 477 -8.04 24.10 -7.61
CA GLU A 477 -6.69 24.62 -7.47
C GLU A 477 -5.81 23.71 -6.59
N PRO A 478 -4.57 23.37 -7.04
CA PRO A 478 -3.63 22.62 -6.21
C PRO A 478 -3.21 23.46 -5.00
N GLY A 479 -3.55 23.00 -3.79
CA GLY A 479 -3.11 23.63 -2.53
C GLY A 479 -4.20 24.38 -1.76
N ASN A 480 -5.36 24.65 -2.38
CA ASN A 480 -6.55 25.12 -1.67
C ASN A 480 -7.45 23.91 -1.35
N TYR A 481 -7.24 23.31 -0.18
CA TYR A 481 -8.12 22.26 0.30
C TYR A 481 -9.54 22.81 0.55
N ARG A 482 -10.43 22.52 -0.41
CA ARG A 482 -11.83 22.13 -0.17
C ARG A 482 -12.73 23.06 0.65
N GLN A 483 -12.61 24.39 0.57
CA GLN A 483 -13.71 25.24 1.04
C GLN A 483 -14.77 25.38 -0.06
N GLY A 484 -15.84 24.57 0.03
CA GLY A 484 -17.12 24.84 -0.65
C GLY A 484 -17.38 24.18 -2.01
N LYS A 485 -16.58 23.21 -2.47
CA LYS A 485 -16.87 22.45 -3.72
C LYS A 485 -17.08 20.96 -3.44
N MET A 486 -18.17 20.41 -3.98
CA MET A 486 -18.50 18.98 -3.94
C MET A 486 -17.44 18.14 -4.65
N LYS A 487 -17.03 17.03 -4.03
CA LYS A 487 -16.10 16.05 -4.63
C LYS A 487 -16.88 15.10 -5.53
N ILE A 488 -16.28 14.69 -6.63
CA ILE A 488 -16.82 13.62 -7.49
C ILE A 488 -15.83 12.47 -7.49
N LEU A 489 -16.27 11.30 -7.04
CA LEU A 489 -15.46 10.09 -6.93
C LEU A 489 -16.01 9.01 -7.84
N VAL A 490 -15.15 8.12 -8.35
CA VAL A 490 -15.57 6.94 -9.11
C VAL A 490 -15.32 5.71 -8.25
N ASP A 491 -16.42 5.02 -7.88
CA ASP A 491 -16.41 3.80 -7.08
C ASP A 491 -15.63 2.69 -7.81
N ALA A 492 -14.98 1.80 -7.06
CA ALA A 492 -14.28 0.64 -7.62
C ALA A 492 -15.24 -0.26 -8.41
N CYS A 493 -16.51 -0.34 -8.01
CA CYS A 493 -17.55 -1.04 -8.77
C CYS A 493 -17.76 -0.49 -10.20
N PHE A 494 -17.34 0.75 -10.50
CA PHE A 494 -17.34 1.31 -11.85
C PHE A 494 -16.00 1.10 -12.57
N SER A 495 -15.53 -0.15 -12.57
CA SER A 495 -14.19 -0.53 -13.03
C SER A 495 -13.89 -0.13 -14.46
N ALA A 496 -14.90 -0.13 -15.35
CA ALA A 496 -14.72 0.30 -16.73
C ALA A 496 -14.36 1.80 -16.84
N LEU A 497 -15.07 2.67 -16.13
CA LEU A 497 -14.77 4.11 -16.14
C LEU A 497 -13.41 4.40 -15.48
N ARG A 498 -13.06 3.71 -14.39
CA ARG A 498 -11.74 3.85 -13.76
C ARG A 498 -10.60 3.38 -14.67
N ALA A 499 -10.79 2.26 -15.36
CA ALA A 499 -9.84 1.77 -16.34
C ALA A 499 -9.66 2.79 -17.48
N PHE A 500 -10.75 3.42 -17.93
CA PHE A 500 -10.74 4.45 -18.96
C PHE A 500 -10.01 5.72 -18.50
N LEU A 501 -10.33 6.26 -17.31
CA LEU A 501 -9.73 7.46 -16.73
C LEU A 501 -8.20 7.38 -16.61
N GLY A 502 -7.66 6.20 -16.30
CA GLY A 502 -6.22 6.00 -16.20
C GLY A 502 -5.50 5.83 -17.55
N GLY A 503 -6.23 5.79 -18.67
CA GLY A 503 -5.70 5.64 -20.02
C GLY A 503 -5.19 4.23 -20.35
N GLU A 504 -4.79 4.02 -21.60
CA GLU A 504 -4.32 2.73 -22.12
C GLU A 504 -2.89 2.38 -21.68
N GLU A 505 -2.06 3.36 -21.31
CA GLU A 505 -0.67 3.16 -20.90
C GLU A 505 -0.52 2.36 -19.58
N PRO A 506 -0.03 1.10 -19.62
CA PRO A 506 0.03 0.22 -18.45
C PRO A 506 0.87 0.71 -17.31
N THR A 507 1.83 1.58 -17.57
CA THR A 507 2.72 2.14 -16.57
C THR A 507 2.16 3.39 -15.92
N LYS A 508 1.17 4.06 -16.54
CA LYS A 508 0.60 5.34 -16.06
C LYS A 508 -0.77 5.20 -15.41
N ASN A 509 -1.56 4.20 -15.80
CA ASN A 509 -2.89 3.97 -15.24
C ASN A 509 -2.82 3.48 -13.78
N SER A 510 -3.42 4.19 -12.83
CA SER A 510 -3.39 3.86 -11.39
C SER A 510 -4.39 2.77 -10.97
N ASN A 511 -5.32 2.36 -11.83
CA ASN A 511 -6.35 1.36 -11.52
C ASN A 511 -5.75 -0.06 -11.54
N ARG A 512 -5.18 -0.50 -10.41
CA ARG A 512 -4.36 -1.72 -10.30
C ARG A 512 -4.64 -2.49 -9.01
N GLY A 513 -4.22 -3.76 -9.00
CA GLY A 513 -4.32 -4.66 -7.84
C GLY A 513 -5.76 -4.85 -7.34
N ILE A 514 -5.91 -4.96 -6.02
CA ILE A 514 -7.17 -5.28 -5.34
C ILE A 514 -8.26 -4.25 -5.69
N GLU A 515 -7.89 -2.97 -5.77
CA GLU A 515 -8.84 -1.87 -5.98
C GLU A 515 -9.23 -1.65 -7.44
N ARG A 516 -8.75 -2.46 -8.39
CA ARG A 516 -8.99 -2.22 -9.83
C ARG A 516 -10.44 -2.40 -10.29
N GLY A 517 -11.32 -2.89 -9.42
CA GLY A 517 -12.72 -3.07 -9.75
C GLY A 517 -13.56 -3.65 -8.63
N CYS A 518 -14.38 -4.67 -8.93
CA CYS A 518 -15.29 -5.28 -7.98
C CYS A 518 -14.59 -5.68 -6.68
N GLY A 519 -15.00 -5.08 -5.57
CA GLY A 519 -14.46 -5.33 -4.22
C GLY A 519 -15.08 -6.54 -3.52
N ALA A 520 -16.08 -7.19 -4.12
CA ALA A 520 -16.84 -8.28 -3.50
C ALA A 520 -15.91 -9.43 -3.06
N GLY A 521 -15.78 -9.63 -1.76
CA GLY A 521 -14.89 -10.64 -1.20
C GLY A 521 -13.40 -10.32 -1.35
N ARG A 522 -13.02 -9.10 -1.72
CA ARG A 522 -11.62 -8.67 -1.91
C ARG A 522 -11.24 -7.53 -0.96
N ASP A 523 -12.14 -6.56 -0.81
CA ASP A 523 -12.01 -5.47 0.16
C ASP A 523 -13.17 -5.44 1.16
N ARG A 524 -14.31 -6.06 0.81
CA ARG A 524 -15.53 -5.99 1.59
C ARG A 524 -16.29 -7.30 1.62
N PHE A 525 -17.21 -7.36 2.57
CA PHE A 525 -18.23 -8.39 2.67
C PHE A 525 -19.58 -7.79 3.09
N CYS A 526 -20.60 -8.63 3.15
CA CYS A 526 -21.94 -8.26 3.54
C CYS A 526 -22.53 -9.27 4.53
N VAL A 527 -23.29 -8.76 5.51
CA VAL A 527 -24.22 -9.53 6.34
C VAL A 527 -25.63 -9.29 5.79
N THR A 528 -26.32 -10.36 5.43
CA THR A 528 -27.70 -10.32 4.90
C THR A 528 -28.72 -10.14 6.03
N ALA A 529 -29.98 -9.83 5.69
CA ALA A 529 -31.07 -9.74 6.66
C ALA A 529 -31.36 -11.06 7.42
N ARG A 530 -30.82 -12.19 6.94
CA ARG A 530 -30.87 -13.51 7.60
C ARG A 530 -29.65 -13.82 8.46
N GLY A 531 -28.75 -12.87 8.65
CA GLY A 531 -27.51 -13.06 9.41
C GLY A 531 -26.41 -13.84 8.68
N LYS A 532 -26.63 -14.20 7.40
CA LYS A 532 -25.66 -14.93 6.56
C LYS A 532 -24.63 -13.99 5.94
N LEU A 533 -23.42 -14.50 5.73
CA LEU A 533 -22.33 -13.78 5.07
C LEU A 533 -22.40 -13.90 3.55
N ALA A 534 -22.04 -12.83 2.86
CA ALA A 534 -21.98 -12.76 1.41
C ALA A 534 -20.80 -11.88 0.96
N PRO A 535 -20.22 -12.09 -0.24
CA PRO A 535 -19.16 -11.21 -0.73
C PRO A 535 -19.70 -9.82 -1.11
N CYS A 536 -20.96 -9.75 -1.54
CA CYS A 536 -21.70 -8.53 -1.85
C CYS A 536 -23.20 -8.85 -1.90
N ILE A 537 -24.04 -7.90 -1.51
CA ILE A 537 -25.51 -8.06 -1.53
C ILE A 537 -26.07 -8.38 -2.92
N CYS A 538 -25.40 -7.90 -3.98
CA CYS A 538 -25.84 -8.12 -5.36
C CYS A 538 -25.70 -9.57 -5.85
N LEU A 539 -24.88 -10.40 -5.18
CA LEU A 539 -24.62 -11.77 -5.62
C LEU A 539 -25.68 -12.78 -5.17
N LYS A 540 -26.58 -12.39 -4.25
CA LYS A 540 -27.67 -13.24 -3.74
C LYS A 540 -27.18 -14.62 -3.25
N VAL A 541 -25.98 -14.65 -2.67
CA VAL A 541 -25.41 -15.80 -1.98
C VAL A 541 -25.45 -15.54 -0.48
N GLY A 542 -25.55 -16.59 0.32
CA GLY A 542 -25.53 -16.49 1.78
C GLY A 542 -24.90 -17.73 2.36
N GLU A 543 -23.78 -17.57 3.05
CA GLU A 543 -23.01 -18.63 3.67
C GLU A 543 -23.00 -18.47 5.19
N GLU A 544 -22.93 -19.59 5.91
CA GLU A 544 -22.90 -19.63 7.37
C GLU A 544 -21.47 -19.92 7.82
N TYR A 545 -20.94 -19.06 8.68
CA TYR A 545 -19.61 -19.19 9.28
C TYR A 545 -19.66 -18.76 10.73
N SER A 546 -18.77 -19.34 11.54
CA SER A 546 -18.72 -19.05 12.97
C SER A 546 -18.09 -17.69 13.26
N SER A 547 -17.09 -17.30 12.46
CA SER A 547 -16.35 -16.05 12.58
C SER A 547 -16.08 -15.41 11.21
N LEU A 548 -15.78 -14.13 11.21
CA LEU A 548 -15.40 -13.37 10.01
C LEU A 548 -14.04 -13.84 9.46
N ALA A 549 -13.08 -14.16 10.34
CA ALA A 549 -11.76 -14.64 9.94
C ALA A 549 -11.85 -15.98 9.21
N GLU A 550 -12.66 -16.92 9.72
CA GLU A 550 -12.92 -18.21 9.05
C GLU A 550 -13.56 -17.99 7.67
N TYR A 551 -14.63 -17.20 7.59
CA TYR A 551 -15.27 -16.86 6.32
C TYR A 551 -14.27 -16.28 5.32
N TRP A 552 -13.49 -15.29 5.74
CA TRP A 552 -12.59 -14.56 4.85
C TRP A 552 -11.50 -15.47 4.25
N GLU A 553 -11.03 -16.46 5.00
CA GLU A 553 -9.97 -17.35 4.53
C GLU A 553 -10.49 -18.63 3.85
N THR A 554 -11.58 -19.22 4.34
CA THR A 554 -11.99 -20.56 3.91
C THR A 554 -13.23 -20.60 3.02
N SER A 555 -13.91 -19.48 2.76
CA SER A 555 -15.11 -19.48 1.91
C SER A 555 -14.82 -19.92 0.48
N ASP A 556 -15.47 -21.01 0.05
CA ASP A 556 -15.45 -21.48 -1.33
C ASP A 556 -15.91 -20.39 -2.32
N THR A 557 -16.90 -19.59 -1.93
CA THR A 557 -17.39 -18.49 -2.75
C THR A 557 -16.32 -17.42 -2.92
N LEU A 558 -15.65 -17.04 -1.82
CA LEU A 558 -14.53 -16.08 -1.86
C LEU A 558 -13.36 -16.63 -2.69
N GLN A 559 -12.97 -17.88 -2.48
CA GLN A 559 -11.89 -18.52 -3.23
C GLN A 559 -12.18 -18.52 -4.73
N LYS A 560 -13.41 -18.88 -5.14
CA LYS A 560 -13.85 -18.80 -6.54
C LYS A 560 -13.74 -17.39 -7.09
N LEU A 561 -14.24 -16.38 -6.38
CA LEU A 561 -14.19 -14.98 -6.80
C LEU A 561 -12.77 -14.41 -6.88
N ARG A 562 -11.84 -14.94 -6.07
CA ARG A 562 -10.46 -14.50 -5.94
C ARG A 562 -9.53 -15.12 -6.97
N THR A 563 -9.87 -16.29 -7.53
CA THR A 563 -9.00 -16.98 -8.51
C THR A 563 -8.60 -16.06 -9.68
N PRO A 564 -7.37 -16.17 -10.21
CA PRO A 564 -6.91 -15.35 -11.33
C PRO A 564 -7.75 -15.45 -12.61
N ASP A 565 -8.51 -16.55 -12.76
CA ASP A 565 -9.43 -16.78 -13.87
C ASP A 565 -10.86 -16.30 -13.59
N ALA A 566 -11.25 -16.01 -12.33
CA ALA A 566 -12.55 -15.41 -12.02
C ALA A 566 -12.81 -14.06 -12.72
N PRO A 567 -11.80 -13.18 -12.91
CA PRO A 567 -11.90 -11.98 -13.74
C PRO A 567 -12.23 -12.23 -15.22
N ARG A 568 -12.04 -13.46 -15.73
CA ARG A 568 -12.57 -13.89 -17.05
C ARG A 568 -14.05 -14.25 -16.97
N ALA A 569 -14.78 -13.67 -16.00
CA ALA A 569 -16.22 -13.78 -15.82
C ALA A 569 -17.01 -13.59 -17.13
N TYR A 570 -16.44 -12.87 -18.08
CA TYR A 570 -16.93 -12.81 -19.46
C TYR A 570 -15.86 -13.37 -20.39
N PRO A 571 -16.22 -14.32 -21.28
CA PRO A 571 -15.35 -14.76 -22.38
C PRO A 571 -14.80 -13.60 -23.21
N SER A 572 -15.50 -12.47 -23.19
CA SER A 572 -15.19 -11.26 -23.91
C SER A 572 -14.18 -10.32 -23.22
N CYS A 573 -13.63 -10.70 -22.06
CA CYS A 573 -12.51 -10.00 -21.42
C CYS A 573 -11.14 -10.53 -21.88
N ASP A 574 -11.12 -11.71 -22.52
CA ASP A 574 -9.88 -12.31 -23.03
C ASP A 574 -9.27 -11.42 -24.12
N GLY A 575 -7.98 -11.10 -23.99
CA GLY A 575 -7.27 -10.20 -24.91
C GLY A 575 -7.62 -8.70 -24.81
N CYS A 576 -8.47 -8.29 -23.87
CA CYS A 576 -8.80 -6.87 -23.68
C CYS A 576 -7.59 -6.07 -23.17
N ALA A 577 -7.32 -4.89 -23.75
CA ALA A 577 -6.23 -4.00 -23.33
C ALA A 577 -6.33 -3.54 -21.85
N TYR A 578 -7.54 -3.60 -21.29
CA TYR A 578 -7.83 -3.23 -19.91
C TYR A 578 -7.97 -4.42 -18.95
N GLU A 579 -7.77 -5.68 -19.39
CA GLU A 579 -7.97 -6.88 -18.56
C GLU A 579 -7.25 -6.81 -17.20
N ARG A 580 -6.04 -6.25 -17.17
CA ARG A 580 -5.26 -6.11 -15.93
C ARG A 580 -5.74 -4.99 -15.01
N ARG A 581 -6.61 -4.11 -15.48
CA ARG A 581 -7.01 -2.84 -14.84
C ARG A 581 -8.51 -2.68 -14.71
N CYS A 582 -9.28 -3.67 -15.11
CA CYS A 582 -10.72 -3.70 -14.98
C CYS A 582 -11.08 -5.02 -14.35
N LEU A 583 -11.88 -4.97 -13.29
CA LEU A 583 -12.51 -6.15 -12.71
C LEU A 583 -14.02 -5.88 -12.66
N PRO A 584 -14.79 -6.29 -13.69
CA PRO A 584 -16.22 -6.02 -13.75
C PRO A 584 -16.98 -6.74 -12.62
N CYS A 585 -18.17 -6.24 -12.30
CA CYS A 585 -19.04 -6.85 -11.31
C CYS A 585 -19.54 -8.21 -11.81
N PRO A 586 -19.30 -9.33 -11.09
CA PRO A 586 -19.75 -10.65 -11.52
C PRO A 586 -21.28 -10.82 -11.50
N ALA A 587 -22.01 -9.89 -10.86
CA ALA A 587 -23.47 -9.89 -10.86
C ALA A 587 -24.09 -9.24 -12.12
N VAL A 588 -23.32 -8.46 -12.89
CA VAL A 588 -23.81 -7.78 -14.11
C VAL A 588 -23.66 -8.71 -15.29
N LYS A 589 -24.72 -9.16 -15.97
CA LYS A 589 -24.59 -10.13 -17.08
C LYS A 589 -24.32 -9.49 -18.45
N GLU A 590 -24.29 -8.16 -18.53
CA GLU A 590 -24.14 -7.42 -19.79
C GLU A 590 -22.70 -7.44 -20.31
N LYS A 591 -22.54 -7.18 -21.62
CA LYS A 591 -21.22 -7.05 -22.23
C LYS A 591 -20.55 -5.76 -21.77
N CYS A 592 -19.27 -5.84 -21.43
CA CYS A 592 -18.45 -4.68 -21.09
C CYS A 592 -18.29 -3.75 -22.31
N PRO A 593 -18.53 -2.43 -22.19
CA PRO A 593 -18.47 -1.50 -23.32
C PRO A 593 -17.04 -1.13 -23.75
N LEU A 594 -16.01 -1.57 -23.02
CA LEU A 594 -14.60 -1.31 -23.36
C LEU A 594 -14.06 -2.24 -24.47
N GLN A 595 -14.95 -2.98 -25.13
CA GLN A 595 -14.61 -3.78 -26.29
C GLN A 595 -14.42 -2.88 -27.50
N LEU A 596 -13.40 -3.19 -28.30
CA LEU A 596 -13.22 -2.68 -29.66
C LEU A 596 -13.95 -3.60 -30.64
#